data_AF-A0A6I5CS83-F1
#
_entry.id   AF-A0A6I5CS83-F1
#
_cell.length_a   1.000
_cell.length_b   1.000
_cell.length_c   1.000
_cell.angle_alpha   90.00
_cell.angle_beta   90.00
_cell.angle_gamma   90.00
#
_symmetry.space_group_name_H-M   'P 1'
#
loop_
_entity.id
_entity.type
_entity.pdbx_description
1 polymer ?
#
loop_
_entity_poly.entity_id
_entity_poly.type
_entity_poly.pdbx_seq_one_letter_code
_entity_poly.pdbx_strand_id
1 'polypeptide(L)'
;MLAVALSAVFMASFDLFVVNVATVALREELRAGDAALELIVSGYAFAYAAGLITGGRLGDRFGYRRLFVTGMIAFTVTSLLCGLAQNAQQLVAARMAQGLAAAVMVPQVLSLVAARFPASHRGRAAAWHGATAGIGAIAGQLAGGLLLEADAAGLGWRAVFLVNVPVGLAAAIAARRTLPRLSG
;
A
#
# COMPACT_ATOMS: atom_id res chain seq x y z
N MET A 1 -2.40 -3.31 18.25
CA MET A 1 -1.73 -2.10 17.72
C MET A 1 -0.66 -2.45 16.72
N LEU A 2 0.39 -3.22 17.08
CA LEU A 2 1.50 -3.52 16.17
C LEU A 2 1.03 -4.17 14.86
N ALA A 3 0.18 -5.20 14.92
CA ALA A 3 -0.39 -5.82 13.72
C ALA A 3 -1.14 -4.82 12.80
N VAL A 4 -1.88 -3.87 13.39
CA VAL A 4 -2.59 -2.81 12.65
C VAL A 4 -1.62 -1.81 12.02
N ALA A 5 -0.51 -1.50 12.68
CA ALA A 5 0.51 -0.64 12.09
C ALA A 5 1.26 -1.38 10.96
N LEU A 6 1.56 -2.66 11.17
CA LEU A 6 2.24 -3.51 10.18
C LEU A 6 1.38 -3.78 8.94
N SER A 7 0.05 -3.68 9.02
CA SER A 7 -0.79 -3.83 7.82
C SER A 7 -0.48 -2.80 6.74
N ALA A 8 -0.05 -1.58 7.11
CA ALA A 8 0.38 -0.58 6.14
C ALA A 8 1.64 -1.03 5.37
N VAL A 9 2.60 -1.63 6.07
CA VAL A 9 3.83 -2.17 5.48
C VAL A 9 3.48 -3.35 4.56
N PHE A 10 2.65 -4.26 5.06
CA PHE A 10 2.20 -5.41 4.28
C PHE A 10 1.51 -4.97 2.99
N MET A 11 0.54 -4.05 3.07
CA MET A 11 -0.22 -3.58 1.91
C MET A 11 0.68 -2.87 0.90
N ALA A 12 1.55 -1.97 1.35
CA ALA A 12 2.45 -1.25 0.45
C ALA A 12 3.45 -2.18 -0.24
N SER A 13 3.96 -3.19 0.48
CA SER A 13 4.82 -4.22 -0.10
C SER A 13 4.05 -5.15 -1.03
N PHE A 14 2.93 -5.72 -0.60
CA PHE A 14 2.07 -6.56 -1.44
C PHE A 14 1.75 -5.89 -2.78
N ASP A 15 1.33 -4.63 -2.73
CA ASP A 15 0.91 -3.85 -3.90
C ASP A 15 2.06 -3.49 -4.86
N LEU A 16 3.30 -3.38 -4.37
CA LEU A 16 4.50 -3.27 -5.21
C LEU A 16 4.73 -4.51 -6.06
N PHE A 17 4.45 -5.69 -5.51
CA PHE A 17 4.83 -6.96 -6.13
C PHE A 17 3.68 -7.58 -6.92
N VAL A 18 2.44 -7.50 -6.43
CA VAL A 18 1.26 -8.14 -7.04
C VAL A 18 1.00 -7.66 -8.47
N VAL A 19 1.29 -6.38 -8.77
CA VAL A 19 1.08 -5.80 -10.09
C VAL A 19 1.98 -6.43 -11.16
N ASN A 20 3.18 -6.91 -10.79
CA ASN A 20 4.10 -7.54 -11.74
C ASN A 20 3.51 -8.83 -12.31
N VAL A 21 2.74 -9.56 -11.51
CA VAL A 21 2.06 -10.79 -11.93
C VAL A 21 0.96 -10.49 -12.96
N ALA A 22 0.35 -9.31 -12.88
CA ALA A 22 -0.72 -8.89 -13.78
C ALA A 22 -0.24 -8.20 -15.06
N THR A 23 1.06 -7.99 -15.27
CA THR A 23 1.60 -7.19 -16.38
C THR A 23 1.21 -7.71 -17.77
N VAL A 24 1.17 -9.03 -17.96
CA VAL A 24 0.74 -9.64 -19.23
C VAL A 24 -0.74 -9.33 -19.50
N ALA A 25 -1.63 -9.57 -18.54
CA ALA A 25 -3.05 -9.26 -18.66
C ALA A 25 -3.29 -7.76 -18.88
N LEU A 26 -2.55 -6.89 -18.17
CA LEU A 26 -2.59 -5.44 -18.35
C LEU A 26 -2.20 -5.02 -19.78
N ARG A 27 -1.17 -5.66 -20.36
CA ARG A 27 -0.75 -5.40 -21.74
C ARG A 27 -1.86 -5.75 -22.73
N GLU A 28 -2.46 -6.93 -22.57
CA GLU A 28 -3.46 -7.46 -23.49
C GLU A 28 -4.78 -6.70 -23.40
N GLU A 29 -5.31 -6.49 -22.20
CA GLU A 29 -6.61 -5.87 -21.99
C GLU A 29 -6.62 -4.35 -22.17
N LEU A 30 -5.58 -3.65 -21.69
CA LEU A 30 -5.50 -2.19 -21.81
C LEU A 30 -4.76 -1.72 -23.06
N ARG A 31 -4.24 -2.65 -23.87
CA ARG A 31 -3.34 -2.38 -25.00
C ARG A 31 -2.18 -1.46 -24.60
N ALA A 32 -1.67 -1.65 -23.40
CA ALA A 32 -0.65 -0.80 -22.82
C ALA A 32 0.70 -1.02 -23.52
N GLY A 33 1.29 0.04 -24.06
CA GLY A 33 2.67 0.00 -24.58
C GLY A 33 3.71 -0.16 -23.46
N ASP A 34 4.94 -0.50 -23.83
CA ASP A 34 6.02 -0.79 -22.87
C ASP A 34 6.25 0.33 -21.86
N ALA A 35 6.29 1.58 -22.33
CA ALA A 35 6.46 2.76 -21.48
C ALA A 35 5.31 2.91 -20.45
N ALA A 36 4.08 2.60 -20.84
CA ALA A 36 2.94 2.69 -19.92
C ALA A 36 2.98 1.57 -18.86
N LEU A 37 3.33 0.34 -19.25
CA LEU A 37 3.51 -0.77 -18.32
C LEU A 37 4.65 -0.51 -17.34
N GLU A 38 5.76 0.05 -17.81
CA GLU A 38 6.85 0.47 -16.95
C GLU A 38 6.37 1.49 -15.92
N LEU A 39 5.66 2.54 -16.36
CA LEU A 39 5.11 3.57 -15.46
C LEU A 39 4.05 3.02 -14.49
N ILE A 40 3.28 1.98 -14.84
CA ILE A 40 2.34 1.32 -13.93
C ILE A 40 3.09 0.68 -12.74
N VAL A 41 4.22 0.04 -13.01
CA VAL A 41 5.02 -0.63 -11.98
C VAL A 41 5.92 0.37 -11.25
N SER A 42 6.77 1.07 -12.00
CA SER A 42 7.81 1.95 -11.46
C SER A 42 7.24 3.29 -10.96
N GLY A 43 6.15 3.79 -11.53
CA GLY A 43 5.56 5.07 -11.15
C GLY A 43 5.05 5.10 -9.72
N TYR A 44 4.49 3.97 -9.24
CA TYR A 44 4.15 3.80 -7.82
C TYR A 44 5.41 3.89 -6.95
N ALA A 45 6.46 3.13 -7.29
CA ALA A 45 7.68 3.05 -6.48
C ALA A 45 8.40 4.40 -6.44
N PHE A 46 8.45 5.09 -7.59
CA PHE A 46 8.97 6.44 -7.72
C PHE A 46 8.19 7.44 -6.85
N ALA A 47 6.86 7.48 -6.98
CA ALA A 47 6.03 8.39 -6.20
C ALA A 47 6.12 8.10 -4.70
N TYR A 48 6.16 6.82 -4.32
CA TYR A 48 6.38 6.39 -2.95
C TYR A 48 7.73 6.89 -2.40
N ALA A 49 8.82 6.65 -3.12
CA ALA A 49 10.16 7.07 -2.72
C ALA A 49 10.28 8.60 -2.64
N ALA A 50 9.78 9.31 -3.65
CA ALA A 50 9.80 10.77 -3.70
C ALA A 50 8.99 11.41 -2.56
N GLY A 51 7.87 10.81 -2.19
CA GLY A 51 7.00 11.28 -1.11
C GLY A 51 7.46 10.88 0.28
N LEU A 52 8.33 9.88 0.44
CA LEU A 52 8.57 9.17 1.70
C LEU A 52 9.01 10.10 2.83
N ILE A 53 10.02 10.94 2.57
CA ILE A 53 10.56 11.89 3.55
C ILE A 53 9.49 12.92 3.93
N THR A 54 8.78 13.43 2.94
CA THR A 54 7.71 14.42 3.14
C THR A 54 6.57 13.83 3.95
N GLY A 55 6.14 12.60 3.66
CA GLY A 55 5.10 11.89 4.40
C GLY A 55 5.46 11.68 5.87
N GLY A 56 6.72 11.31 6.16
CA GLY A 56 7.23 11.23 7.53
C GLY A 56 7.11 12.56 8.28
N ARG A 57 7.59 13.65 7.66
CA ARG A 57 7.52 15.01 8.23
C ARG A 57 6.09 15.51 8.44
N LEU A 58 5.17 15.17 7.54
CA LEU A 58 3.74 15.47 7.72
C LEU A 58 3.19 14.76 8.97
N GLY A 59 3.66 13.55 9.25
CA GLY A 59 3.36 12.82 10.48
C GLY A 59 3.79 13.58 11.73
N ASP A 60 5.01 14.09 11.76
CA ASP A 60 5.54 14.87 12.88
C ASP A 60 4.73 16.14 13.12
N ARG A 61 4.28 16.80 12.05
CA ARG A 61 3.54 18.06 12.13
C ARG A 61 2.05 17.90 12.49
N PHE A 62 1.39 16.87 11.95
CA PHE A 62 -0.06 16.73 11.98
C PHE A 62 -0.55 15.51 12.80
N GLY A 63 0.38 14.72 13.33
CA GLY A 63 0.13 13.57 14.19
C GLY A 63 0.11 12.24 13.44
N TYR A 64 0.91 11.28 13.93
CA TYR A 64 1.13 9.97 13.28
C TYR A 64 -0.15 9.17 13.05
N ARG A 65 -1.06 9.10 14.03
CA ARG A 65 -2.33 8.37 13.87
C ARG A 65 -3.21 8.99 12.79
N ARG A 66 -3.27 10.31 12.71
CA ARG A 66 -4.10 11.02 11.71
C ARG A 66 -3.56 10.73 10.31
N LEU A 67 -2.25 10.81 10.13
CA LEU A 67 -1.63 10.63 8.83
C LEU A 67 -1.62 9.16 8.41
N PHE A 68 -1.45 8.22 9.35
CA PHE A 68 -1.61 6.79 9.09
C PHE A 68 -3.01 6.49 8.55
N VAL A 69 -4.06 6.94 9.25
CA VAL A 69 -5.46 6.67 8.84
C VAL A 69 -5.79 7.37 7.54
N THR A 70 -5.36 8.62 7.35
CA THR A 70 -5.62 9.37 6.11
C THR A 70 -4.90 8.73 4.93
N GLY A 71 -3.64 8.35 5.10
CA GLY A 71 -2.86 7.63 4.09
C GLY A 71 -3.44 6.27 3.76
N MET A 72 -3.93 5.51 4.75
CA MET A 72 -4.62 4.23 4.55
C MET A 72 -5.91 4.40 3.73
N ILE A 73 -6.72 5.40 4.04
CA ILE A 73 -7.93 5.70 3.27
C ILE A 73 -7.57 6.14 1.86
N ALA A 74 -6.60 7.04 1.71
CA ALA A 74 -6.13 7.49 0.40
C ALA A 74 -5.63 6.31 -0.44
N PHE A 75 -4.81 5.43 0.15
CA PHE A 75 -4.28 4.24 -0.50
C PHE A 75 -5.42 3.32 -0.97
N THR A 76 -6.40 3.09 -0.11
CA THR A 76 -7.60 2.29 -0.41
C THR A 76 -8.39 2.88 -1.58
N VAL A 77 -8.64 4.20 -1.57
CA VAL A 77 -9.36 4.89 -2.64
C VAL A 77 -8.57 4.83 -3.95
N THR A 78 -7.26 5.10 -3.92
CA THR A 78 -6.43 5.02 -5.12
C THR A 78 -6.32 3.59 -5.65
N SER A 79 -6.34 2.57 -4.78
CA SER A 79 -6.38 1.17 -5.21
C SER A 79 -7.70 0.81 -5.88
N LEU A 80 -8.82 1.33 -5.36
CA LEU A 80 -10.11 1.23 -6.04
C LEU A 80 -10.06 1.90 -7.42
N LEU A 81 -9.46 3.09 -7.53
CA LEU A 81 -9.28 3.77 -8.82
C LEU A 81 -8.42 2.96 -9.80
N CYS A 82 -7.37 2.27 -9.32
CA CYS A 82 -6.59 1.34 -10.13
C CYS A 82 -7.47 0.20 -10.67
N GLY A 83 -8.28 -0.43 -9.82
CA GLY A 83 -9.21 -1.50 -10.23
C GLY A 83 -10.33 -1.02 -11.18
N LEU A 84 -10.68 0.27 -11.15
CA LEU A 84 -11.69 0.86 -12.03
C LEU A 84 -11.11 1.49 -13.31
N ALA A 85 -9.78 1.52 -13.46
CA ALA A 85 -9.14 2.16 -14.61
C ALA A 85 -9.57 1.51 -15.93
N GLN A 86 -9.91 2.33 -16.92
CA GLN A 86 -10.40 1.89 -18.23
C GLN A 86 -9.31 1.91 -19.31
N ASN A 87 -8.18 2.56 -19.05
CA ASN A 87 -7.03 2.62 -19.94
C ASN A 87 -5.73 2.74 -19.14
N ALA A 88 -4.61 2.52 -19.83
CA ALA A 88 -3.29 2.52 -19.21
C ALA A 88 -2.92 3.86 -18.54
N GLN A 89 -3.30 5.00 -19.13
CA GLN A 89 -2.97 6.32 -18.58
C GLN A 89 -3.70 6.61 -17.26
N GLN A 90 -4.98 6.24 -17.17
CA GLN A 90 -5.73 6.30 -15.92
C GLN A 90 -5.08 5.44 -14.85
N LEU A 91 -4.65 4.22 -15.21
CA LEU A 91 -3.98 3.32 -14.28
C LEU A 91 -2.63 3.89 -13.83
N VAL A 92 -1.81 4.44 -14.73
CA VAL A 92 -0.55 5.11 -14.37
C VAL A 92 -0.79 6.24 -13.36
N ALA A 93 -1.76 7.12 -13.62
CA ALA A 93 -2.07 8.24 -12.73
C ALA A 93 -2.56 7.74 -11.35
N ALA A 94 -3.43 6.73 -11.33
CA ALA A 94 -3.91 6.11 -10.09
C ALA A 94 -2.76 5.44 -9.31
N ARG A 95 -1.83 4.76 -9.99
CA ARG A 95 -0.65 4.13 -9.39
C ARG A 95 0.30 5.14 -8.76
N MET A 96 0.57 6.25 -9.44
CA MET A 96 1.39 7.33 -8.87
C MET A 96 0.72 7.94 -7.62
N ALA A 97 -0.59 8.19 -7.69
CA ALA A 97 -1.36 8.66 -6.53
C ALA A 97 -1.35 7.63 -5.38
N GLN A 98 -1.43 6.34 -5.69
CA GLN A 98 -1.36 5.24 -4.72
C GLN A 98 0.02 5.18 -4.04
N GLY A 99 1.10 5.40 -4.79
CA GLY A 99 2.46 5.52 -4.25
C GLY A 99 2.60 6.70 -3.28
N LEU A 100 2.05 7.87 -3.62
CA LEU A 100 2.01 9.02 -2.70
C LEU A 100 1.19 8.72 -1.44
N ALA A 101 0.07 8.02 -1.56
CA ALA A 101 -0.74 7.62 -0.41
C ALA A 101 0.03 6.66 0.52
N ALA A 102 0.77 5.70 -0.06
CA ALA A 102 1.67 4.84 0.69
C ALA A 102 2.77 5.65 1.41
N ALA A 103 3.31 6.69 0.76
CA ALA A 103 4.35 7.54 1.35
C ALA A 103 3.84 8.33 2.56
N VAL A 104 2.56 8.69 2.58
CA VAL A 104 1.92 9.31 3.74
C VAL A 104 1.67 8.29 4.86
N MET A 105 1.36 7.04 4.50
CA MET A 105 0.93 5.99 5.42
C MET A 105 2.08 5.26 6.12
N VAL A 106 3.07 4.77 5.36
CA VAL A 106 4.07 3.79 5.85
C VAL A 106 5.07 4.38 6.85
N PRO A 107 5.63 5.59 6.67
CA PRO A 107 6.59 6.16 7.63
C PRO A 107 6.05 6.27 9.06
N GLN A 108 4.73 6.39 9.20
CA GLN A 108 4.07 6.54 10.49
C GLN A 108 4.23 5.29 11.38
N VAL A 109 4.50 4.12 10.79
CA VAL A 109 4.59 2.85 11.50
C VAL A 109 5.71 2.87 12.54
N LEU A 110 6.91 3.28 12.14
CA LEU A 110 8.05 3.32 13.06
C LEU A 110 7.88 4.41 14.12
N SER A 111 7.28 5.56 13.77
CA SER A 111 6.98 6.62 14.73
C SER A 111 5.94 6.18 15.77
N LEU A 112 4.88 5.49 15.36
CA LEU A 112 3.88 4.90 16.26
C LEU A 112 4.49 3.82 17.16
N VAL A 113 5.42 3.02 16.62
CA VAL A 113 6.16 2.02 17.40
C VAL A 113 7.04 2.71 18.45
N ALA A 114 7.83 3.72 18.05
CA ALA A 114 8.71 4.45 18.95
C ALA A 114 7.96 5.12 20.10
N ALA A 115 6.77 5.67 19.81
CA ALA A 115 5.94 6.35 20.79
C ALA A 115 5.22 5.42 21.77
N ARG A 116 4.93 4.17 21.40
CA ARG A 116 4.18 3.23 22.27
C ARG A 116 5.04 2.16 22.93
N PHE A 117 6.15 1.75 22.32
CA PHE A 117 6.99 0.67 22.82
C PHE A 117 8.20 1.20 23.60
N PRO A 118 8.53 0.60 24.75
CA PRO A 118 9.79 0.83 25.45
C PRO A 118 10.98 0.54 24.54
N ALA A 119 12.11 1.23 24.77
CA ALA A 119 13.31 1.09 23.95
C ALA A 119 13.75 -0.38 23.74
N SER A 120 13.63 -1.22 24.77
CA SER A 120 13.95 -2.65 24.74
C SER A 120 13.12 -3.46 23.73
N HIS A 121 11.92 -3.02 23.38
CA HIS A 121 11.01 -3.71 22.47
C HIS A 121 11.02 -3.14 21.04
N ARG A 122 11.64 -1.97 20.84
CA ARG A 122 11.66 -1.30 19.52
C ARG A 122 12.43 -2.10 18.47
N GLY A 123 13.54 -2.75 18.85
CA GLY A 123 14.30 -3.61 17.94
C GLY A 123 13.47 -4.78 17.39
N ARG A 124 12.71 -5.44 18.27
CA ARG A 124 11.78 -6.53 17.87
C ARG A 124 10.66 -6.02 16.97
N ALA A 125 10.10 -4.84 17.25
CA ALA A 125 9.08 -4.24 16.39
C ALA A 125 9.64 -3.85 15.00
N ALA A 126 10.89 -3.36 14.93
CA ALA A 126 11.57 -3.08 13.67
C ALA A 126 11.88 -4.38 12.88
N ALA A 127 12.25 -5.46 13.57
CA ALA A 127 12.40 -6.77 12.94
C ALA A 127 11.09 -7.26 12.31
N TRP A 128 9.97 -7.11 13.04
CA TRP A 128 8.64 -7.41 12.49
C TRP A 128 8.25 -6.52 11.32
N HIS A 129 8.64 -5.25 11.31
CA HIS A 129 8.46 -4.37 10.16
C HIS A 129 9.16 -4.93 8.91
N GLY A 130 10.45 -5.28 9.02
CA GLY A 130 11.20 -5.90 7.92
C GLY A 130 10.61 -7.24 7.47
N ALA A 131 10.29 -8.13 8.41
CA ALA A 131 9.65 -9.41 8.11
C ALA A 131 8.31 -9.25 7.39
N THR A 132 7.49 -8.28 7.82
CA THR A 132 6.19 -8.00 7.20
C THR A 132 6.35 -7.50 5.76
N ALA A 133 7.36 -6.67 5.48
CA ALA A 133 7.64 -6.23 4.12
C ALA A 133 8.01 -7.41 3.21
N GLY A 134 8.87 -8.33 3.68
CA GLY A 134 9.24 -9.55 2.96
C GLY A 134 8.04 -10.48 2.73
N ILE A 135 7.21 -10.69 3.76
CA ILE A 135 5.97 -11.48 3.66
C ILE A 135 5.02 -10.84 2.64
N GLY A 136 4.86 -9.52 2.66
CA GLY A 136 4.05 -8.80 1.68
C GLY A 136 4.55 -9.01 0.25
N ALA A 137 5.87 -8.98 0.04
CA ALA A 137 6.48 -9.21 -1.27
C ALA A 137 6.21 -10.62 -1.82
N ILE A 138 6.38 -11.64 -0.98
CA ILE A 138 6.11 -13.04 -1.33
C ILE A 138 4.61 -13.23 -1.59
N ALA A 139 3.76 -12.70 -0.71
CA ALA A 139 2.31 -12.78 -0.85
C ALA A 139 1.84 -12.09 -2.14
N GLY A 140 2.43 -10.95 -2.52
CA GLY A 140 2.11 -10.28 -3.78
C GLY A 140 2.34 -11.17 -5.01
N GLN A 141 3.47 -11.88 -5.05
CA GLN A 141 3.79 -12.79 -6.15
C GLN A 141 2.89 -14.04 -6.16
N LEU A 142 2.72 -14.69 -5.01
CA LEU A 142 1.97 -15.95 -4.92
C LEU A 142 0.45 -15.73 -5.02
N ALA A 143 -0.10 -14.83 -4.19
CA ALA A 143 -1.53 -14.58 -4.17
C ALA A 143 -1.99 -13.80 -5.41
N GLY A 144 -1.12 -12.99 -6.02
CA GLY A 144 -1.41 -12.33 -7.30
C GLY A 144 -1.74 -13.33 -8.41
N GLY A 145 -0.97 -14.43 -8.50
CA GLY A 145 -1.24 -15.50 -9.47
C GLY A 145 -2.57 -16.18 -9.21
N LEU A 146 -2.84 -16.53 -7.95
CA LEU A 146 -4.10 -17.15 -7.55
C LEU A 146 -5.32 -16.24 -7.78
N LEU A 147 -5.18 -14.94 -7.55
CA LEU A 147 -6.25 -13.95 -7.81
C LEU A 147 -6.57 -13.83 -9.30
N LEU A 148 -5.56 -13.92 -10.16
CA LEU A 148 -5.74 -13.93 -11.61
C LEU A 148 -6.36 -15.24 -12.10
N GLU A 149 -5.87 -16.39 -11.61
CA GLU A 149 -6.40 -17.72 -11.98
C GLU A 149 -7.83 -17.95 -11.52
N ALA A 150 -8.18 -17.49 -10.31
CA ALA A 150 -9.53 -17.65 -9.79
C ALA A 150 -10.58 -16.86 -10.59
N ASP A 151 -10.15 -15.78 -11.27
CA ASP A 151 -10.98 -14.82 -12.00
C ASP A 151 -12.35 -14.57 -11.34
N ALA A 152 -12.31 -14.33 -10.03
CA ALA A 152 -13.52 -14.23 -9.24
C ALA A 152 -14.37 -13.06 -9.77
N ALA A 153 -15.57 -13.38 -10.28
CA ALA A 153 -16.51 -12.43 -10.88
C ALA A 153 -16.02 -11.74 -12.18
N GLY A 154 -15.08 -12.34 -12.92
CA GLY A 154 -14.62 -11.78 -14.21
C GLY A 154 -13.81 -10.49 -14.05
N LEU A 155 -13.13 -10.32 -12.91
CA LEU A 155 -12.38 -9.13 -12.58
C LEU A 155 -10.99 -9.09 -13.23
N GLY A 156 -10.44 -10.25 -13.63
CA GLY A 156 -9.10 -10.37 -14.21
C GLY A 156 -8.03 -9.67 -13.38
N TRP A 157 -7.19 -8.85 -14.02
CA TRP A 157 -6.15 -8.09 -13.35
C TRP A 157 -6.67 -7.09 -12.32
N ARG A 158 -7.94 -6.66 -12.38
CA ARG A 158 -8.49 -5.69 -11.43
C ARG A 158 -8.50 -6.23 -10.00
N ALA A 159 -8.61 -7.55 -9.84
CA ALA A 159 -8.61 -8.23 -8.55
C ALA A 159 -7.36 -7.89 -7.72
N VAL A 160 -6.19 -7.73 -8.35
CA VAL A 160 -4.93 -7.45 -7.66
C VAL A 160 -4.92 -6.09 -6.96
N PHE A 161 -5.75 -5.15 -7.43
CA PHE A 161 -5.95 -3.84 -6.79
C PHE A 161 -7.15 -3.88 -5.84
N LEU A 162 -8.27 -4.45 -6.29
CA LEU A 162 -9.51 -4.47 -5.51
C LEU A 162 -9.40 -5.25 -4.20
N VAL A 163 -8.50 -6.24 -4.10
CA VAL A 163 -8.21 -6.95 -2.84
C VAL A 163 -7.74 -6.02 -1.72
N ASN A 164 -7.08 -4.90 -2.05
CA ASN A 164 -6.65 -3.92 -1.06
C ASN A 164 -7.82 -3.14 -0.46
N VAL A 165 -8.96 -3.05 -1.13
CA VAL A 165 -10.11 -2.25 -0.68
C VAL A 165 -10.71 -2.77 0.63
N PRO A 166 -11.15 -4.05 0.74
CA PRO A 166 -11.67 -4.57 2.00
C PRO A 166 -10.59 -4.58 3.10
N VAL A 167 -9.34 -4.90 2.76
CA VAL A 167 -8.22 -4.93 3.71
C VAL A 167 -7.93 -3.53 4.26
N GLY A 168 -7.85 -2.53 3.39
CA GLY A 168 -7.58 -1.14 3.74
C GLY A 168 -8.71 -0.50 4.56
N LEU A 169 -9.98 -0.80 4.23
CA LEU A 169 -11.12 -0.38 5.04
C LEU A 169 -11.07 -0.98 6.44
N ALA A 170 -10.84 -2.29 6.55
CA ALA A 170 -10.72 -2.97 7.84
C ALA A 170 -9.54 -2.40 8.66
N ALA A 171 -8.39 -2.20 8.03
CA ALA A 171 -7.21 -1.62 8.65
C ALA A 171 -7.44 -0.17 9.10
N ALA A 172 -8.11 0.66 8.30
CA ALA A 172 -8.43 2.05 8.67
C ALA A 172 -9.38 2.10 9.88
N ILE A 173 -10.41 1.25 9.91
CA ILE A 173 -11.34 1.15 11.05
C ILE A 173 -10.58 0.67 12.30
N ALA A 174 -9.79 -0.38 12.19
CA ALA A 174 -8.98 -0.91 13.29
C ALA A 174 -7.96 0.12 13.80
N ALA A 175 -7.33 0.89 12.90
CA ALA A 175 -6.37 1.94 13.23
C ALA A 175 -7.03 3.09 14.00
N ARG A 176 -8.22 3.53 13.56
CA ARG A 176 -9.00 4.53 14.29
C ARG A 176 -9.35 4.06 15.70
N ARG A 177 -9.58 2.77 15.92
CA ARG A 177 -9.92 2.26 17.26
C ARG A 177 -8.70 1.99 18.14
N THR A 178 -7.59 1.53 17.58
CA THR A 178 -6.49 0.94 18.36
C THR A 178 -5.20 1.76 18.41
N LEU A 179 -4.97 2.67 17.45
CA LEU A 179 -3.76 3.51 17.48
C LEU A 179 -3.91 4.65 18.51
N PRO A 180 -2.83 5.03 19.20
CA PRO A 180 -2.85 6.11 20.18
C PRO A 180 -3.06 7.47 19.50
N ARG A 181 -3.84 8.34 20.16
CA ARG A 181 -3.89 9.77 19.82
C ARG A 181 -2.73 10.44 20.52
N LEU A 182 -1.60 10.52 19.84
CA LEU A 182 -0.46 11.29 20.33
C LEU A 182 -0.75 12.74 19.97
N SER A 183 -1.10 13.56 20.96
CA SER A 183 -0.94 15.00 20.87
C SER A 183 0.56 15.28 20.90
N GLY A 184 1.06 16.03 19.91
CA GLY A 184 2.41 16.59 19.96
C GLY A 184 2.57 17.51 21.17
#